data_AF-A0A6I0F940-F1
#
_entry.id   AF-A0A6I0F940-F1
#
_cell.length_a   1.000
_cell.length_b   1.000
_cell.length_c   1.000
_cell.angle_alpha   90.00
_cell.angle_beta   90.00
_cell.angle_gamma   90.00
#
_symmetry.space_group_name_H-M   'P 1'
#
loop_
_entity.id
_entity.type
_entity.pdbx_description
1 polymer ?
#
loop_
_entity_poly.entity_id
_entity_poly.type
_entity_poly.pdbx_seq_one_letter_code
_entity_poly.pdbx_strand_id
1 'polypeptide(L)'
;MRAIGTAPRVAEVSSFAIPANGFNINSDNSQLQVVIDGEPVTAVIKEGAYNSQEDYQRLARELEDSINKATTKAADVRVSYDGVRFTISSSLNGSGSELRILTGSAGDASTVLGFAVQNMGKWDTGSNHDAAVNLQLGANEGQTMGLSIGDTRSFALGLTVLGQAEGYSTVNNVTDGVSQITKEKALDFTDFENAAKAITRIDRAINTISIERSKLGAMQNRLEYTVNNLKVFTENLTASESRIRDADMALEMTNLTKNNIINQAATAMLAQANQLPQGILQLLQ
;
A
#
# COMPACT_ATOMS: atom_id res chain seq x y z
N MET A 1 -32.16 3.49 -55.26
CA MET A 1 -31.76 2.81 -54.01
C MET A 1 -30.26 2.61 -54.03
N ARG A 2 -29.51 3.41 -53.27
CA ARG A 2 -28.06 3.27 -53.11
C ARG A 2 -27.80 2.22 -52.03
N ALA A 3 -26.94 1.25 -52.31
CA ALA A 3 -26.48 0.27 -51.34
C ALA A 3 -25.83 0.98 -50.16
N ILE A 4 -26.40 0.78 -48.96
CA ILE A 4 -25.76 1.16 -47.71
C ILE A 4 -24.61 0.17 -47.52
N GLY A 5 -23.38 0.64 -47.74
CA GLY A 5 -22.19 -0.09 -47.38
C GLY A 5 -22.20 -0.33 -45.87
N THR A 6 -22.27 -1.60 -45.46
CA THR A 6 -21.93 -2.02 -44.11
C THR A 6 -20.53 -1.53 -43.79
N ALA A 7 -20.42 -0.69 -42.77
CA ALA A 7 -19.15 -0.15 -42.31
C ALA A 7 -18.13 -1.27 -42.02
N PRO A 8 -16.82 -1.05 -42.25
CA PRO A 8 -15.79 -1.98 -41.81
C PRO A 8 -15.91 -2.11 -40.28
N ARG A 9 -16.15 -3.33 -39.83
CA ARG A 9 -16.37 -3.69 -38.43
C ARG A 9 -15.02 -3.59 -37.72
N VAL A 10 -14.96 -2.84 -36.61
CA VAL A 10 -13.72 -2.65 -35.84
C VAL A 10 -13.29 -4.00 -35.28
N ALA A 11 -12.12 -4.49 -35.71
CA ALA A 11 -11.46 -5.62 -35.07
C ALA A 11 -10.99 -5.14 -33.69
N GLU A 12 -11.52 -5.72 -32.63
CA GLU A 12 -11.04 -5.44 -31.28
C GLU A 12 -9.68 -6.12 -31.11
N VAL A 13 -8.68 -5.34 -30.72
CA VAL A 13 -7.27 -5.74 -30.63
C VAL A 13 -6.85 -5.63 -29.18
N SER A 14 -6.65 -6.77 -28.52
CA SER A 14 -5.91 -6.81 -27.26
C SER A 14 -4.44 -7.06 -27.57
N SER A 15 -3.57 -6.14 -27.13
CA SER A 15 -2.12 -6.26 -27.33
C SER A 15 -1.36 -6.36 -26.03
N PHE A 16 -0.33 -7.21 -25.97
CA PHE A 16 0.59 -7.30 -24.82
C PHE A 16 2.05 -7.28 -25.26
N ALA A 17 2.90 -6.64 -24.45
CA ALA A 17 4.33 -6.51 -24.69
C ALA A 17 5.12 -7.66 -24.06
N ILE A 18 6.18 -8.10 -24.71
CA ILE A 18 7.04 -9.19 -24.25
C ILE A 18 8.21 -8.64 -23.40
N PRO A 19 8.65 -9.32 -22.33
CA PRO A 19 9.90 -8.99 -21.65
C PRO A 19 11.10 -9.04 -22.60
N ALA A 20 12.00 -8.05 -22.48
CA ALA A 20 13.13 -7.86 -23.40
C ALA A 20 14.15 -9.02 -23.43
N ASN A 21 14.14 -9.91 -22.43
CA ASN A 21 15.14 -10.96 -22.25
C ASN A 21 14.64 -12.37 -22.61
N GLY A 22 13.49 -12.49 -23.29
CA GLY A 22 12.87 -13.79 -23.49
C GLY A 22 12.24 -14.35 -22.22
N PHE A 23 11.53 -15.46 -22.37
CA PHE A 23 10.78 -16.06 -21.27
C PHE A 23 10.68 -17.58 -21.45
N ASN A 24 10.64 -18.32 -20.35
CA ASN A 24 10.66 -19.79 -20.37
C ASN A 24 9.43 -20.39 -19.69
N ILE A 25 8.62 -21.14 -20.43
CA ILE A 25 7.46 -21.83 -19.90
C ILE A 25 7.92 -23.20 -19.39
N ASN A 26 7.90 -23.40 -18.07
CA ASN A 26 8.45 -24.60 -17.43
C ASN A 26 7.42 -25.75 -17.28
N SER A 27 6.23 -25.62 -17.88
CA SER A 27 5.18 -26.65 -17.80
C SER A 27 4.40 -26.77 -19.11
N ASP A 28 4.28 -28.02 -19.58
CA ASP A 28 3.66 -28.45 -20.85
C ASP A 28 2.18 -28.07 -21.04
N ASN A 29 1.49 -27.69 -19.96
CA ASN A 29 0.07 -27.35 -19.97
C ASN A 29 -0.19 -26.00 -19.31
N SER A 30 0.70 -25.03 -19.52
CA SER A 30 0.48 -23.69 -18.96
C SER A 30 -0.74 -23.04 -19.60
N GLN A 31 -1.68 -22.54 -18.80
CA GLN A 31 -2.97 -22.06 -19.28
C GLN A 31 -3.06 -20.53 -19.28
N LEU A 32 -3.61 -19.97 -20.36
CA LEU A 32 -4.00 -18.57 -20.49
C LEU A 32 -5.51 -18.52 -20.68
N GLN A 33 -6.25 -17.86 -19.78
CA GLN A 33 -7.69 -17.69 -19.96
C GLN A 33 -7.97 -16.36 -20.65
N VAL A 34 -8.80 -16.41 -21.68
CA VAL A 34 -9.19 -15.30 -22.53
C VAL A 34 -10.72 -15.31 -22.57
N VAL A 35 -11.36 -14.24 -22.13
CA VAL A 35 -12.81 -14.12 -22.20
C VAL A 35 -13.18 -13.68 -23.61
N ILE A 36 -13.92 -14.53 -24.32
CA ILE A 36 -14.41 -14.25 -25.68
C ILE A 36 -15.92 -14.33 -25.60
N ASP A 37 -16.61 -13.24 -25.96
CA ASP A 37 -18.08 -13.19 -25.94
C ASP A 37 -18.69 -13.47 -24.55
N GLY A 38 -18.04 -12.95 -23.50
CA GLY A 38 -18.46 -13.14 -22.11
C GLY A 38 -18.15 -14.52 -21.52
N GLU A 39 -17.66 -15.47 -22.33
CA GLU A 39 -17.28 -16.81 -21.91
C GLU A 39 -15.76 -16.94 -21.74
N PRO A 40 -15.26 -17.47 -20.61
CA PRO A 40 -13.84 -17.73 -20.43
C PRO A 40 -13.37 -18.92 -21.27
N VAL A 41 -12.52 -18.66 -22.26
CA VAL A 41 -11.84 -19.66 -23.08
C VAL A 41 -10.44 -19.89 -22.53
N THR A 42 -10.04 -21.14 -22.32
CA THR A 42 -8.69 -21.47 -21.82
C THR A 42 -7.81 -21.93 -22.97
N ALA A 43 -6.78 -21.15 -23.27
CA ALA A 43 -5.72 -21.51 -24.20
C ALA A 43 -4.59 -22.23 -23.46
N VAL A 44 -4.03 -23.27 -24.07
CA VAL A 44 -2.87 -24.01 -23.57
C VAL A 44 -1.63 -23.53 -24.30
N ILE A 45 -0.59 -23.23 -23.53
CA ILE A 45 0.75 -22.88 -23.96
C ILE A 45 1.65 -24.07 -23.67
N LYS A 46 2.38 -24.52 -24.69
CA LYS A 46 3.35 -25.61 -24.57
C LYS A 46 4.58 -25.18 -23.78
N GLU A 47 5.31 -26.14 -23.22
CA GLU A 47 6.58 -25.84 -22.58
C GLU A 47 7.63 -25.41 -23.61
N GLY A 48 8.56 -24.57 -23.17
CA GLY A 48 9.68 -24.19 -24.00
C GLY A 48 10.25 -22.81 -23.69
N ALA A 49 11.47 -22.62 -24.15
CA ALA A 49 12.15 -21.33 -24.13
C ALA A 49 11.72 -20.51 -25.36
N TYR A 50 11.24 -19.30 -25.12
CA TYR A 50 10.81 -18.36 -26.14
C TYR A 50 11.74 -17.14 -26.12
N ASN A 51 12.82 -17.21 -26.90
CA ASN A 51 13.92 -16.25 -26.85
C ASN A 51 14.20 -15.58 -28.21
N SER A 52 13.52 -15.99 -29.28
CA SER A 52 13.69 -15.45 -30.63
C SER A 52 12.36 -15.02 -31.26
N GLN A 53 12.44 -14.17 -32.30
CA GLN A 53 11.27 -13.75 -33.07
C GLN A 53 10.51 -14.94 -33.70
N GLU A 54 11.24 -15.99 -34.10
CA GLU A 54 10.63 -17.22 -34.62
C GLU A 54 9.88 -18.00 -33.54
N ASP A 55 10.40 -18.03 -32.30
CA ASP A 55 9.72 -18.66 -31.17
C ASP A 55 8.43 -17.91 -30.80
N TYR A 56 8.45 -16.58 -30.83
CA TYR A 56 7.25 -15.78 -30.59
C TYR A 56 6.20 -15.98 -31.69
N GLN A 57 6.62 -16.09 -32.96
CA GLN A 57 5.70 -16.42 -34.05
C GLN A 57 5.15 -17.86 -33.97
N ARG A 58 5.94 -18.80 -33.42
CA ARG A 58 5.45 -20.15 -33.08
C ARG A 58 4.39 -20.07 -31.98
N LEU A 59 4.67 -19.34 -30.89
CA LEU A 59 3.72 -19.15 -29.81
C LEU A 59 2.42 -18.50 -30.26
N ALA A 60 2.49 -17.47 -31.12
CA ALA A 60 1.30 -16.84 -31.68
C ALA A 60 0.40 -17.87 -32.38
N ARG A 61 0.98 -18.71 -33.24
CA ARG A 61 0.23 -19.77 -33.94
C ARG A 61 -0.33 -20.84 -33.00
N GLU A 62 0.42 -21.23 -31.97
CA GLU A 62 -0.05 -22.22 -30.99
C GLU A 62 -1.18 -21.68 -30.11
N LEU A 63 -1.10 -20.41 -29.71
CA LEU A 63 -2.17 -19.72 -29.01
C LEU A 63 -3.41 -19.59 -29.90
N GLU A 64 -3.24 -19.22 -31.17
CA GLU A 64 -4.34 -19.14 -32.13
C GLU A 64 -5.05 -20.48 -32.28
N ASP A 65 -4.31 -21.56 -32.51
CA ASP A 65 -4.86 -22.91 -32.64
C ASP A 65 -5.55 -23.37 -31.35
N SER A 66 -4.92 -23.14 -30.20
CA SER A 66 -5.50 -23.53 -28.91
C SER A 66 -6.78 -22.74 -28.59
N ILE A 67 -6.84 -21.44 -28.91
CA ILE A 67 -8.02 -20.61 -28.68
C ILE A 67 -9.15 -21.02 -29.63
N ASN A 68 -8.86 -21.17 -30.92
CA ASN A 68 -9.84 -21.57 -31.93
C ASN A 68 -10.38 -22.98 -31.69
N LYS A 69 -9.58 -23.88 -31.08
CA LYS A 69 -10.03 -25.20 -30.66
C LYS A 69 -10.90 -25.17 -29.39
N ALA A 70 -10.64 -24.24 -28.48
CA ALA A 70 -11.35 -24.13 -27.21
C ALA A 70 -12.64 -23.28 -27.30
N THR A 71 -12.85 -22.52 -28.38
CA THR A 71 -14.07 -21.73 -28.61
C THR A 71 -14.98 -22.38 -29.65
N THR A 72 -16.27 -22.46 -29.37
CA THR A 72 -17.29 -22.96 -30.32
C THR A 72 -18.16 -21.85 -30.90
N LYS A 73 -17.99 -20.59 -30.44
CA LYS A 73 -18.86 -19.46 -30.77
C LYS A 73 -18.16 -18.32 -31.53
N ALA A 74 -16.83 -18.27 -31.49
CA ALA A 74 -16.08 -17.23 -32.17
C ALA A 74 -15.65 -17.68 -33.57
N ALA A 75 -16.15 -17.00 -34.61
CA ALA A 75 -15.59 -17.16 -35.95
C ALA A 75 -14.25 -16.40 -36.01
N ASP A 76 -13.16 -17.15 -36.16
CA ASP A 76 -11.80 -16.70 -36.45
C ASP A 76 -11.19 -15.73 -35.43
N VAL A 77 -10.64 -16.28 -34.34
CA VAL A 77 -9.65 -15.56 -33.52
C VAL A 77 -8.30 -15.65 -34.25
N ARG A 78 -7.62 -14.52 -34.41
CA ARG A 78 -6.26 -14.41 -34.94
C ARG A 78 -5.31 -13.90 -33.88
N VAL A 79 -4.16 -14.55 -33.75
CA VAL A 79 -3.06 -14.10 -32.88
C VAL A 79 -1.86 -13.78 -33.76
N SER A 80 -1.45 -12.52 -33.76
CA SER A 80 -0.29 -12.06 -34.54
C SER A 80 0.79 -11.52 -33.61
N TYR A 81 2.04 -11.58 -34.03
CA TYR A 81 3.19 -10.95 -33.36
C TYR A 81 3.89 -10.01 -34.33
N ASP A 82 4.00 -8.73 -33.97
CA ASP A 82 4.57 -7.68 -34.84
C ASP A 82 6.06 -7.39 -34.59
N GLY A 83 6.71 -8.16 -33.72
CA GLY A 83 8.10 -7.95 -33.30
C GLY A 83 8.24 -7.26 -31.94
N VAL A 84 7.16 -6.69 -31.40
CA VAL A 84 7.16 -6.05 -30.07
C VAL A 84 5.97 -6.51 -29.23
N ARG A 85 4.83 -6.75 -29.87
CA ARG A 85 3.57 -7.08 -29.21
C ARG A 85 2.87 -8.25 -29.88
N PHE A 86 2.26 -9.07 -29.04
CA PHE A 86 1.23 -10.00 -29.50
C PHE A 86 -0.10 -9.27 -29.58
N THR A 87 -0.83 -9.45 -30.66
CA THR A 87 -2.16 -8.90 -30.91
C THR A 87 -3.13 -10.05 -31.10
N ILE A 88 -4.14 -10.14 -30.25
CA ILE A 88 -5.26 -11.06 -30.42
C ILE A 88 -6.45 -10.27 -30.97
N SER A 89 -6.98 -10.68 -32.11
CA SER A 89 -8.14 -10.07 -32.77
C SER A 89 -9.19 -11.13 -33.08
N SER A 90 -10.47 -10.78 -33.02
CA SER A 90 -11.55 -11.68 -33.42
C SER A 90 -12.60 -10.92 -34.24
N SER A 91 -13.20 -11.59 -35.22
CA SER A 91 -14.24 -11.01 -36.08
C SER A 91 -15.63 -11.40 -35.56
N LEU A 92 -16.15 -10.71 -34.53
CA LEU A 92 -17.39 -11.14 -33.85
C LEU A 92 -18.62 -10.27 -34.12
N ASN A 93 -19.75 -10.98 -34.30
CA ASN A 93 -21.11 -10.51 -34.62
C ASN A 93 -21.87 -9.95 -33.40
N GLY A 94 -21.67 -8.65 -33.10
CA GLY A 94 -22.68 -7.83 -32.40
C GLY A 94 -22.63 -7.84 -30.87
N SER A 95 -22.69 -6.61 -30.32
CA SER A 95 -22.97 -6.20 -28.94
C SER A 95 -22.09 -6.76 -27.80
N GLY A 96 -20.99 -6.05 -27.52
CA GLY A 96 -20.50 -5.87 -26.14
C GLY A 96 -19.48 -6.86 -25.59
N SER A 97 -18.65 -7.47 -26.44
CA SER A 97 -17.76 -8.57 -26.04
C SER A 97 -16.32 -8.10 -25.80
N GLU A 98 -15.98 -7.67 -24.57
CA GLU A 98 -14.61 -7.31 -24.19
C GLU A 98 -13.68 -8.56 -24.16
N LEU A 99 -12.57 -8.53 -24.91
CA LEU A 99 -11.53 -9.55 -24.85
C LEU A 99 -10.61 -9.35 -23.64
N ARG A 100 -10.99 -9.92 -22.48
CA ARG A 100 -10.23 -9.83 -21.22
C ARG A 100 -9.36 -11.06 -20.99
N ILE A 101 -8.06 -10.87 -20.74
CA ILE A 101 -7.15 -11.94 -20.33
C ILE A 101 -7.30 -12.12 -18.82
N LEU A 102 -7.91 -13.22 -18.39
CA LEU A 102 -8.00 -13.62 -16.98
C LEU A 102 -6.91 -14.68 -16.74
N THR A 103 -6.15 -14.58 -15.66
CA THR A 103 -5.21 -15.64 -15.30
C THR A 103 -5.91 -16.58 -14.34
N GLY A 104 -6.19 -17.81 -14.81
CA GLY A 104 -6.60 -18.90 -13.93
C GLY A 104 -5.50 -19.25 -12.94
N SER A 105 -5.88 -19.85 -11.81
CA SER A 105 -4.95 -20.28 -10.77
C SER A 105 -3.86 -21.22 -11.34
N ALA A 106 -2.60 -20.88 -11.05
CA ALA A 106 -1.37 -21.67 -11.17
C ALA A 106 -0.96 -22.17 -12.57
N GLY A 107 -0.05 -21.43 -13.21
CA GLY A 107 0.79 -21.92 -14.31
C GLY A 107 1.96 -20.96 -14.55
N ASP A 108 3.17 -21.48 -14.75
CA ASP A 108 4.43 -20.72 -14.91
C ASP A 108 4.32 -19.59 -15.95
N ALA A 109 3.46 -19.74 -16.96
CA ALA A 109 3.20 -18.72 -17.99
C ALA A 109 2.74 -17.36 -17.47
N SER A 110 1.91 -17.28 -16.41
CA SER A 110 1.45 -15.97 -15.92
C SER A 110 2.58 -15.15 -15.30
N THR A 111 3.49 -15.84 -14.60
CA THR A 111 4.69 -15.26 -13.96
C THR A 111 5.78 -14.92 -14.97
N VAL A 112 5.91 -15.72 -16.02
CA VAL A 112 7.01 -15.67 -16.98
C VAL A 112 6.74 -14.66 -18.13
N LEU A 113 5.49 -14.54 -18.58
CA LEU A 113 5.11 -13.66 -19.69
C LEU A 113 5.05 -12.17 -19.32
N GLY A 114 5.41 -11.79 -18.09
CA GLY A 114 5.38 -10.40 -17.68
C GLY A 114 3.97 -9.81 -17.68
N PHE A 115 2.92 -10.64 -17.67
CA PHE A 115 1.63 -10.26 -17.13
C PHE A 115 1.82 -10.07 -15.64
N ALA A 116 2.49 -8.98 -15.27
CA ALA A 116 2.20 -8.38 -14.00
C ALA A 116 0.68 -8.23 -14.00
N VAL A 117 0.00 -9.13 -13.26
CA VAL A 117 -0.87 -8.66 -12.19
C VAL A 117 -0.10 -7.45 -11.70
N GLN A 118 -0.55 -6.25 -12.08
CA GLN A 118 -0.15 -5.11 -11.30
C GLN A 118 -0.65 -5.49 -9.93
N ASN A 119 0.25 -6.09 -9.14
CA ASN A 119 0.38 -5.84 -7.74
C ASN A 119 0.58 -4.32 -7.69
N MET A 120 -0.49 -3.56 -8.00
CA MET A 120 -0.90 -2.43 -7.20
C MET A 120 -0.67 -2.93 -5.79
N GLY A 121 0.40 -2.42 -5.17
CA GLY A 121 1.21 -3.14 -4.19
C GLY A 121 0.36 -4.03 -3.29
N LYS A 122 0.78 -5.27 -3.03
CA LYS A 122 0.03 -6.19 -2.16
C LYS A 122 -0.37 -5.48 -0.86
N TRP A 123 -1.64 -5.09 -0.78
CA TRP A 123 -2.38 -5.06 0.46
C TRP A 123 -2.72 -6.52 0.65
N ASP A 124 -1.99 -7.13 1.57
CA ASP A 124 -1.88 -8.56 1.80
C ASP A 124 -3.22 -9.30 1.62
N THR A 125 -3.20 -10.36 0.82
CA THR A 125 -4.31 -11.34 0.71
C THR A 125 -4.30 -12.30 1.92
N GLY A 126 -3.35 -12.12 2.84
CA GLY A 126 -3.26 -12.74 4.15
C GLY A 126 -4.06 -11.99 5.21
N SER A 127 -5.36 -12.28 5.25
CA SER A 127 -6.20 -12.45 6.45
C SER A 127 -6.26 -11.41 7.59
N ASN A 128 -5.47 -10.34 7.64
CA ASN A 128 -5.58 -9.29 8.65
C ASN A 128 -5.39 -7.91 8.01
N HIS A 129 -6.51 -7.24 7.75
CA HIS A 129 -6.54 -5.88 7.19
C HIS A 129 -6.66 -4.81 8.28
N ASP A 130 -6.15 -5.12 9.48
CA ASP A 130 -6.16 -4.19 10.59
C ASP A 130 -5.14 -3.07 10.32
N ALA A 131 -5.63 -1.84 10.26
CA ALA A 131 -4.77 -0.67 10.12
C ALA A 131 -4.20 -0.32 11.49
N ALA A 132 -2.97 -0.76 11.77
CA ALA A 132 -2.27 -0.47 13.02
C ALA A 132 -1.20 0.62 12.84
N VAL A 133 -1.21 1.62 13.72
CA VAL A 133 -0.22 2.70 13.82
C VAL A 133 0.27 2.77 15.25
N ASN A 134 1.59 2.73 15.45
CA ASN A 134 2.20 2.98 16.75
C ASN A 134 2.63 4.45 16.84
N LEU A 135 2.01 5.20 17.73
CA LEU A 135 2.32 6.61 17.98
C LEU A 135 3.31 6.71 19.13
N GLN A 136 4.46 7.34 18.91
CA GLN A 136 5.39 7.68 19.99
C GLN A 136 4.82 8.89 20.76
N LEU A 137 4.48 8.67 22.03
CA LEU A 137 3.84 9.66 22.89
C LEU A 137 4.78 10.17 23.99
N GLY A 138 6.08 9.97 23.88
CA GLY A 138 7.02 10.41 24.91
C GLY A 138 8.46 10.48 24.44
N ALA A 139 9.32 11.09 25.25
CA ALA A 139 10.73 11.28 24.92
C ALA A 139 11.58 10.00 25.09
N ASN A 140 11.08 9.02 25.85
CA ASN A 140 11.80 7.78 26.12
C ASN A 140 11.35 6.65 25.18
N GLU A 141 12.28 5.77 24.82
CA GLU A 141 11.99 4.56 24.04
C GLU A 141 10.92 3.70 24.73
N GLY A 142 9.98 3.18 23.95
CA GLY A 142 8.89 2.33 24.45
C GLY A 142 7.66 3.08 24.98
N GLN A 143 7.67 4.41 25.02
CA GLN A 143 6.48 5.21 25.33
C GLN A 143 5.58 5.37 24.09
N THR A 144 4.95 4.27 23.67
CA THR A 144 4.08 4.23 22.50
C THR A 144 2.61 3.99 22.87
N MET A 145 1.72 4.44 21.98
CA MET A 145 0.32 4.06 21.96
C MET A 145 0.00 3.42 20.62
N GLY A 146 -0.46 2.17 20.66
CA GLY A 146 -0.98 1.49 19.48
C GLY A 146 -2.40 1.94 19.17
N LEU A 147 -2.62 2.36 17.93
CA LEU A 147 -3.92 2.62 17.35
C LEU A 147 -4.18 1.54 16.30
N SER A 148 -5.18 0.70 16.50
CA SER A 148 -5.61 -0.29 15.50
C SER A 148 -7.05 -0.02 15.10
N ILE A 149 -7.32 0.00 13.79
CA ILE A 149 -8.68 -0.05 13.23
C ILE A 149 -8.86 -1.46 12.67
N GLY A 150 -9.85 -2.19 13.18
CA GLY A 150 -10.18 -3.52 12.62
C GLY A 150 -10.64 -3.44 11.17
N ASP A 151 -10.62 -4.56 10.44
CA ASP A 151 -11.16 -4.60 9.07
C ASP A 151 -12.64 -4.16 9.03
N THR A 152 -12.90 -3.04 8.36
CA THR A 152 -14.24 -2.43 8.20
C THR A 152 -14.75 -2.49 6.75
N ARG A 153 -14.13 -3.31 5.90
CA ARG A 153 -14.62 -3.52 4.53
C ARG A 153 -15.94 -4.28 4.53
N SER A 154 -16.70 -4.13 3.46
CA SER A 154 -18.01 -4.77 3.29
C SER A 154 -17.98 -6.29 3.52
N PHE A 155 -16.89 -6.97 3.13
CA PHE A 155 -16.73 -8.41 3.35
C PHE A 155 -16.55 -8.76 4.84
N ALA A 156 -15.66 -8.07 5.54
CA ALA A 156 -15.43 -8.28 6.98
C ALA A 156 -16.65 -7.93 7.83
N LEU A 157 -17.43 -6.94 7.39
CA LEU A 157 -18.71 -6.57 8.00
C LEU A 157 -19.86 -7.53 7.64
N GLY A 158 -19.62 -8.52 6.78
CA GLY A 158 -20.62 -9.48 6.32
C GLY A 158 -21.70 -8.90 5.41
N LEU A 159 -21.45 -7.73 4.83
CA LEU A 159 -22.33 -7.06 3.85
C LEU A 159 -22.11 -7.57 2.42
N THR A 160 -20.99 -8.24 2.17
CA THR A 160 -20.69 -8.90 0.91
C THR A 160 -20.16 -10.31 1.16
N VAL A 161 -20.15 -11.14 0.10
CA VAL A 161 -19.70 -12.53 0.18
C VAL A 161 -18.93 -12.95 -1.09
N LEU A 162 -18.01 -13.90 -0.90
CA LEU A 162 -17.34 -14.62 -1.97
C LEU A 162 -18.05 -15.98 -2.15
N GLY A 163 -18.65 -16.22 -3.31
CA GLY A 163 -19.37 -17.47 -3.59
C GLY A 163 -20.89 -17.35 -3.47
N GLN A 164 -21.60 -18.47 -3.35
CA GLN A 164 -23.06 -18.47 -3.21
C GLN A 164 -23.44 -18.50 -1.72
N ALA A 165 -24.29 -17.58 -1.30
CA ALA A 165 -24.87 -17.56 0.03
C ALA A 165 -26.28 -16.95 -0.03
N GLU A 166 -27.18 -17.41 0.84
CA GLU A 166 -28.54 -16.87 0.91
C GLU A 166 -28.57 -15.40 1.37
N GLY A 167 -29.46 -14.61 0.76
CA GLY A 167 -29.60 -13.18 1.03
C GLY A 167 -28.57 -12.30 0.30
N TYR A 168 -27.84 -12.85 -0.67
CA TYR A 168 -26.88 -12.13 -1.51
C TYR A 168 -27.21 -12.30 -3.00
N SER A 169 -26.83 -11.32 -3.81
CA SER A 169 -27.02 -11.31 -5.26
C SER A 169 -26.30 -12.47 -5.94
N THR A 170 -26.84 -12.94 -7.07
CA THR A 170 -26.23 -14.04 -7.85
C THR A 170 -25.04 -13.58 -8.70
N VAL A 171 -24.89 -12.27 -8.90
CA VAL A 171 -23.86 -11.66 -9.76
C VAL A 171 -22.82 -10.93 -8.91
N ASN A 172 -21.55 -11.07 -9.29
CA ASN A 172 -20.48 -10.27 -8.70
C ASN A 172 -20.59 -8.82 -9.20
N ASN A 173 -21.14 -7.94 -8.37
CA ASN A 173 -21.38 -6.53 -8.67
C ASN A 173 -20.68 -5.56 -7.70
N VAL A 174 -19.97 -6.07 -6.68
CA VAL A 174 -19.20 -5.26 -5.72
C VAL A 174 -17.71 -5.60 -5.80
N THR A 175 -16.87 -4.59 -5.57
CA THR A 175 -15.41 -4.73 -5.47
C THR A 175 -14.98 -5.10 -4.05
N ASP A 176 -13.79 -5.68 -3.91
CA ASP A 176 -13.18 -6.10 -2.63
C ASP A 176 -12.61 -4.95 -1.77
N GLY A 177 -12.89 -3.70 -2.18
CA GLY A 177 -12.38 -2.49 -1.55
C GLY A 177 -10.87 -2.24 -1.74
N VAL A 178 -10.16 -3.12 -2.46
CA VAL A 178 -8.71 -3.03 -2.70
C VAL A 178 -8.39 -2.91 -4.19
N SER A 179 -9.22 -3.50 -5.05
CA SER A 179 -9.09 -3.47 -6.50
C SER A 179 -10.36 -2.94 -7.18
N GLN A 180 -10.26 -2.47 -8.42
CA GLN A 180 -11.43 -2.12 -9.24
C GLN A 180 -12.10 -3.34 -9.88
N ILE A 181 -11.71 -4.56 -9.46
CA ILE A 181 -12.25 -5.80 -10.01
C ILE A 181 -13.43 -6.22 -9.15
N THR A 182 -14.56 -6.44 -9.80
CA THR A 182 -15.79 -6.91 -9.19
C THR A 182 -15.69 -8.40 -8.86
N LYS A 183 -15.56 -8.73 -7.58
CA LYS A 183 -15.34 -10.12 -7.09
C LYS A 183 -16.39 -10.57 -6.09
N GLU A 184 -17.09 -9.63 -5.48
CA GLU A 184 -18.00 -9.88 -4.36
C GLU A 184 -19.45 -9.63 -4.77
N LYS A 185 -20.38 -10.24 -4.02
CA LYS A 185 -21.82 -10.09 -4.21
C LYS A 185 -22.42 -9.20 -3.14
N ALA A 186 -23.27 -8.25 -3.56
CA ALA A 186 -24.04 -7.41 -2.65
C ALA A 186 -25.18 -8.17 -1.94
N LEU A 187 -25.73 -7.56 -0.89
CA LEU A 187 -27.00 -7.98 -0.30
C LEU A 187 -28.14 -7.92 -1.33
N ASP A 188 -29.05 -8.89 -1.24
CA ASP A 188 -30.24 -8.95 -2.09
C ASP A 188 -31.48 -8.43 -1.33
N PHE A 189 -32.27 -7.60 -2.01
CA PHE A 189 -33.51 -6.98 -1.51
C PHE A 189 -34.73 -7.35 -2.34
N THR A 190 -34.60 -8.28 -3.30
CA THR A 190 -35.70 -8.66 -4.21
C THR A 190 -36.82 -9.43 -3.50
N ASP A 191 -36.47 -10.26 -2.51
CA ASP A 191 -37.42 -11.02 -1.70
C ASP A 191 -37.54 -10.48 -0.27
N PHE A 192 -38.73 -10.60 0.32
CA PHE A 192 -39.00 -10.19 1.71
C PHE A 192 -38.03 -10.85 2.70
N GLU A 193 -37.78 -12.15 2.54
CA GLU A 193 -36.89 -12.89 3.42
C GLU A 193 -35.42 -12.42 3.29
N ASN A 194 -34.97 -12.17 2.06
CA ASN A 194 -33.62 -11.67 1.78
C ASN A 194 -33.44 -10.24 2.34
N ALA A 195 -34.45 -9.38 2.19
CA ALA A 195 -34.44 -8.04 2.76
C ALA A 195 -34.39 -8.06 4.31
N ALA A 196 -35.12 -8.97 4.97
CA ALA A 196 -35.05 -9.13 6.42
C ALA A 196 -33.67 -9.61 6.90
N LYS A 197 -33.05 -10.56 6.17
CA LYS A 197 -31.66 -11.00 6.41
C LYS A 197 -30.68 -9.85 6.19
N ALA A 198 -30.86 -9.03 5.15
CA ALA A 198 -30.02 -7.88 4.84
C ALA A 198 -30.05 -6.81 5.94
N ILE A 199 -31.24 -6.46 6.47
CA ILE A 199 -31.38 -5.52 7.59
C ILE A 199 -30.59 -6.03 8.81
N THR A 200 -30.75 -7.31 9.17
CA THR A 200 -30.06 -7.90 10.31
C THR A 200 -28.53 -7.86 10.15
N ARG A 201 -28.02 -8.04 8.91
CA ARG A 201 -26.59 -7.94 8.60
C ARG A 201 -26.09 -6.50 8.70
N ILE A 202 -26.87 -5.54 8.19
CA ILE A 202 -26.57 -4.11 8.29
C ILE A 202 -26.53 -3.66 9.76
N ASP A 203 -27.49 -4.09 10.59
CA ASP A 203 -27.50 -3.76 12.02
C ASP A 203 -26.24 -4.28 12.73
N ARG A 204 -25.80 -5.51 12.41
CA ARG A 204 -24.54 -6.07 12.92
C ARG A 204 -23.33 -5.27 12.45
N ALA A 205 -23.29 -4.88 11.17
CA ALA A 205 -22.22 -4.07 10.62
C ALA A 205 -22.15 -2.69 11.30
N ILE A 206 -23.29 -2.03 11.50
CA ILE A 206 -23.39 -0.75 12.21
C ILE A 206 -22.89 -0.88 13.64
N ASN A 207 -23.28 -1.95 14.36
CA ASN A 207 -22.79 -2.19 15.72
C ASN A 207 -21.27 -2.37 15.74
N THR A 208 -20.72 -3.14 14.79
CA THR A 208 -19.27 -3.35 14.67
C THR A 208 -18.53 -2.02 14.43
N ILE A 209 -19.00 -1.19 13.49
CA ILE A 209 -18.44 0.14 13.24
C ILE A 209 -18.59 1.04 14.48
N SER A 210 -19.70 0.94 15.20
CA SER A 210 -19.92 1.73 16.42
C SER A 210 -18.92 1.35 17.51
N ILE A 211 -18.63 0.06 17.67
CA ILE A 211 -17.58 -0.43 18.59
C ILE A 211 -16.21 0.13 18.19
N GLU A 212 -15.85 0.06 16.90
CA GLU A 212 -14.58 0.64 16.42
C GLU A 212 -14.52 2.16 16.66
N ARG A 213 -15.60 2.90 16.41
CA ARG A 213 -15.69 4.34 16.73
C ARG A 213 -15.57 4.61 18.23
N SER A 214 -16.15 3.78 19.08
CA SER A 214 -16.00 3.90 20.53
C SER A 214 -14.55 3.67 20.98
N LYS A 215 -13.84 2.70 20.40
CA LYS A 215 -12.41 2.49 20.64
C LYS A 215 -11.60 3.71 20.22
N LEU A 216 -11.86 4.27 19.03
CA LEU A 216 -11.20 5.48 18.55
C LEU A 216 -11.45 6.69 19.47
N GLY A 217 -12.68 6.88 19.93
CA GLY A 217 -13.01 7.95 20.89
C GLY A 217 -12.28 7.77 22.23
N ALA A 218 -12.20 6.54 22.74
CA ALA A 218 -11.43 6.26 23.96
C ALA A 218 -9.93 6.55 23.77
N MET A 219 -9.36 6.19 22.62
CA MET A 219 -7.96 6.50 22.29
C MET A 219 -7.73 8.00 22.13
N GLN A 220 -8.69 8.73 21.54
CA GLN A 220 -8.63 10.19 21.46
C GLN A 220 -8.58 10.84 22.85
N ASN A 221 -9.45 10.41 23.78
CA ASN A 221 -9.43 10.89 25.16
C ASN A 221 -8.09 10.60 25.85
N ARG A 222 -7.55 9.40 25.63
CA ARG A 222 -6.26 8.99 26.20
C ARG A 222 -5.11 9.80 25.59
N LEU A 223 -5.16 10.09 24.28
CA LEU A 223 -4.20 10.95 23.60
C LEU A 223 -4.25 12.37 24.17
N GLU A 224 -5.44 12.95 24.32
CA GLU A 224 -5.61 14.29 24.87
C GLU A 224 -5.07 14.39 26.30
N TYR A 225 -5.35 13.39 27.14
CA TYR A 225 -4.76 13.29 28.47
C TYR A 225 -3.23 13.20 28.41
N THR A 226 -2.71 12.36 27.52
CA THR A 226 -1.25 12.17 27.37
C THR A 226 -0.59 13.46 26.88
N VAL A 227 -1.18 14.17 25.92
CA VAL A 227 -0.67 15.46 25.42
C VAL A 227 -0.65 16.50 26.54
N ASN A 228 -1.72 16.61 27.34
CA ASN A 228 -1.77 17.53 28.47
C ASN A 228 -0.72 17.18 29.53
N ASN A 229 -0.54 15.90 29.81
CA ASN A 229 0.47 15.39 30.72
C ASN A 229 1.90 15.71 30.23
N LEU A 230 2.20 15.43 28.96
CA LEU A 230 3.47 15.77 28.32
C LEU A 230 3.76 17.27 28.37
N LYS A 231 2.75 18.12 28.13
CA LYS A 231 2.90 19.57 28.21
C LYS A 231 3.38 20.00 29.61
N VAL A 232 2.76 19.47 30.66
CA VAL A 232 3.17 19.73 32.05
C VAL A 232 4.58 19.18 32.31
N PHE A 233 4.91 17.99 31.81
CA PHE A 233 6.27 17.45 31.91
C PHE A 233 7.31 18.33 31.21
N THR A 234 7.02 18.82 30.00
CA THR A 234 7.93 19.71 29.26
C THR A 234 8.15 21.03 30.00
N GLU A 235 7.09 21.62 30.57
CA GLU A 235 7.20 22.84 31.38
C GLU A 235 8.09 22.62 32.62
N ASN A 236 7.90 21.51 33.32
CA ASN A 236 8.70 21.14 34.49
C ASN A 236 10.18 20.86 34.13
N LEU A 237 10.43 20.22 32.99
CA LEU A 237 11.79 19.95 32.51
C LEU A 237 12.49 21.23 32.11
N THR A 238 11.85 22.11 31.32
CA THR A 238 12.43 23.41 30.94
C THR A 238 12.67 24.30 32.16
N ALA A 239 11.78 24.31 33.15
CA ALA A 239 12.00 25.04 34.39
C ALA A 239 13.18 24.48 35.20
N SER A 240 13.36 23.17 35.20
CA SER A 240 14.50 22.52 35.87
C SER A 240 15.81 22.76 35.12
N GLU A 241 15.79 22.70 33.80
CA GLU A 241 16.92 23.05 32.94
C GLU A 241 17.35 24.51 33.14
N SER A 242 16.39 25.45 33.17
CA SER A 242 16.67 26.86 33.47
C SER A 242 17.35 27.02 34.82
N ARG A 243 16.84 26.35 35.87
CA ARG A 243 17.47 26.40 37.21
C ARG A 243 18.89 25.85 37.22
N ILE A 244 19.14 24.74 36.53
CA ILE A 244 20.47 24.14 36.43
C ILE A 244 21.41 25.09 35.69
N ARG A 245 20.99 25.60 34.53
CA ARG A 245 21.78 26.53 33.73
C ARG A 245 22.08 27.83 34.46
N ASP A 246 21.10 28.38 35.18
CA ASP A 246 21.27 29.61 35.96
C ASP A 246 22.21 29.39 37.15
N ALA A 247 22.14 28.23 37.83
CA ALA A 247 23.05 27.86 38.90
C ALA A 247 24.49 27.66 38.38
N ASP A 248 24.66 27.01 37.24
CA ASP A 248 25.95 26.80 36.60
C ASP A 248 26.56 28.14 36.12
N MET A 249 25.75 29.03 35.55
CA MET A 249 26.20 30.39 35.20
C MET A 249 26.57 31.20 36.45
N ALA A 250 25.80 31.10 37.54
CA ALA A 250 26.13 31.77 38.79
C ALA A 250 27.47 31.26 39.35
N LEU A 251 27.72 29.95 39.33
CA LEU A 251 28.99 29.36 39.73
C LEU A 251 30.15 29.89 38.87
N GLU A 252 29.99 29.90 37.55
CA GLU A 252 31.03 30.40 36.66
C GLU A 252 31.29 31.89 36.84
N MET A 253 30.25 32.69 37.07
CA MET A 253 30.40 34.12 37.40
C MET A 253 31.14 34.32 38.73
N THR A 254 30.86 33.50 39.75
CA THR A 254 31.62 33.58 41.02
C THR A 254 33.08 33.19 40.84
N ASN A 255 33.37 32.18 40.02
CA ASN A 255 34.74 31.78 39.69
C ASN A 255 35.45 32.86 38.89
N LEU A 256 34.79 33.45 37.90
CA LEU A 256 35.30 34.59 37.12
C LEU A 256 35.61 35.79 38.02
N THR A 257 34.68 36.17 38.91
CA THR A 257 34.89 37.25 39.88
C THR A 257 36.05 36.93 40.83
N LYS A 258 36.13 35.71 41.37
CA LYS A 258 37.25 35.27 42.22
C LYS A 258 38.58 35.38 41.49
N ASN A 259 38.65 34.91 40.24
CA ASN A 259 39.85 35.01 39.42
C ASN A 259 40.21 36.47 39.10
N ASN A 260 39.24 37.33 38.86
CA ASN A 260 39.47 38.77 38.67
C ASN A 260 40.01 39.43 39.94
N ILE A 261 39.45 39.10 41.12
CA ILE A 261 39.94 39.59 42.40
C ILE A 261 41.37 39.09 42.66
N ILE A 262 41.67 37.82 42.39
CA ILE A 262 43.03 37.27 42.55
C ILE A 262 43.99 37.98 41.60
N ASN A 263 43.63 38.24 40.35
CA ASN A 263 44.47 38.98 39.40
C ASN A 263 44.71 40.42 39.87
N GLN A 264 43.69 41.13 40.34
CA GLN A 264 43.83 42.48 40.89
C GLN A 264 44.63 42.51 42.21
N ALA A 265 44.46 41.50 43.06
CA ALA A 265 45.23 41.35 44.29
C ALA A 265 46.69 40.98 43.99
N ALA A 266 46.96 40.13 43.00
CA ALA A 266 48.30 39.76 42.57
C ALA A 266 49.06 40.97 41.99
N THR A 267 48.40 41.82 41.20
CA THR A 267 49.01 43.07 40.71
C THR A 267 49.25 44.08 41.84
N ALA A 268 48.30 44.25 42.76
CA ALA A 268 48.48 45.12 43.93
C ALA A 268 49.57 44.60 44.89
N MET A 269 49.63 43.28 45.14
CA MET A 269 50.68 42.64 45.94
C MET A 269 52.05 42.74 45.26
N LEU A 270 52.13 42.56 43.95
CA LEU A 270 53.37 42.80 43.21
C LEU A 270 53.82 44.26 43.32
N ALA A 271 52.90 45.22 43.19
CA ALA A 271 53.21 46.63 43.38
C ALA A 271 53.71 46.93 44.80
N GLN A 272 53.05 46.40 45.83
CA GLN A 272 53.45 46.54 47.24
C GLN A 272 54.81 45.86 47.52
N ALA A 273 55.03 44.66 46.99
CA ALA A 273 56.27 43.90 47.13
C ALA A 273 57.45 44.55 46.40
N ASN A 274 57.20 45.31 45.33
CA ASN A 274 58.21 46.12 44.66
C ASN A 274 58.52 47.43 45.41
N GLN A 275 57.57 47.97 46.18
CA GLN A 275 57.77 49.18 47.00
C GLN A 275 58.44 48.89 48.35
N LEU A 276 58.21 47.72 48.95
CA LEU A 276 58.80 47.33 50.24
C LEU A 276 60.34 47.43 50.27
N PRO A 277 61.09 46.92 49.26
CA PRO A 277 62.55 47.03 49.21
C PRO A 277 63.06 48.47 49.11
N GLN A 278 62.30 49.35 48.45
CA GLN A 278 62.66 50.76 48.30
C GLN A 278 62.52 51.52 49.63
N GLY A 279 61.53 51.18 50.45
CA GLY A 279 61.39 51.72 51.80
C GLY A 279 62.50 51.25 52.76
N ILE A 280 62.97 50.01 52.62
CA ILE A 280 64.07 49.48 53.44
C ILE A 280 65.42 50.11 53.04
N LEU A 281 65.63 50.39 51.76
CA LEU A 281 66.83 51.10 51.29
C LEU A 281 66.92 52.56 51.80
N GLN A 282 65.80 53.20 52.14
CA GLN A 282 65.79 54.50 52.82
C GLN A 282 66.14 54.42 54.31
N LEU A 283 66.00 53.25 54.94
CA LEU A 283 66.36 53.02 56.35
C LEU A 283 67.81 52.54 56.54
N LEU A 284 68.49 52.20 55.44
CA LEU A 284 69.89 51.73 55.41
C LEU A 284 70.88 52.79 54.88
N GLN A 285 70.40 53.99 54.53
CA GLN A 285 71.21 55.18 54.23
C GLN A 285 71.12 56.17 55.39
#